data_AF-A0A2V1DFE0-F1
#
_entry.id   AF-A0A2V1DFE0-F1
#
_cell.length_a   1.000
_cell.length_b   1.000
_cell.length_c   1.000
_cell.angle_alpha   90.00
_cell.angle_beta   90.00
_cell.angle_gamma   90.00
#
_symmetry.space_group_name_H-M   'P 1'
#
loop_
_entity.id
_entity.type
_entity.pdbx_description
1 polymer ?
#
loop_
_entity_poly.entity_id
_entity_poly.type
_entity_poly.pdbx_seq_one_letter_code
_entity_poly.pdbx_strand_id
1 'polypeptide(L)'
;MAGKDSSAERRYYLLTESEAKLIDATRKEKLQDEYPRHALSLVAWFGGRDLGLHHIDTGNVITELVQVGMDIREQLIRLPVHQELDDGASDSEKKDDSEVDDEIPDEPISWDDVKKNIIPPSVQQVTFTINESPTAELCKDFNERFPGVRIQHSSPKCSSSLEKAANPVVQFTEPQSRQKVAEPPAIPTMTVRQSSEPHSSVSSTPLPSSVSQSSPEVEIAKQPLADSVTVDSIASTAGSLGLTLESRDTITSMYSQWKERRTIPTFRIDKDKCPESNEERLQAYYLALVDLYILATQSNLKDLQYKLLLTFQATNYAQRGSMPHIETVVKAFQYLPVDSPLCRWVLITYAFLWATHDGGTYAELRENNEDMDTEALAKFLHGIAYIRCEFTPGHDIAVLDRWCEVHEHKVGSKEEQMCKENRMKHKAFLEKAKRAERDDEIKEARKLLKAEEERPKRGKKRGTPNKITQTAEPPVKRRRSSEKLDWSRWEND
;
A
#
# COMPACT_ATOMS: atom_id res chain seq x y z
N MET A 1 3.05 70.18 -6.57
CA MET A 1 2.77 68.95 -5.79
C MET A 1 3.33 67.78 -6.58
N ALA A 2 4.35 67.12 -6.05
CA ALA A 2 5.13 66.09 -6.73
C ALA A 2 4.55 64.70 -6.40
N GLY A 3 4.14 63.94 -7.43
CA GLY A 3 3.81 62.53 -7.34
C GLY A 3 4.97 61.70 -7.87
N LYS A 4 5.53 60.83 -7.02
CA LYS A 4 6.58 59.87 -7.37
C LYS A 4 5.94 58.57 -7.86
N ASP A 5 6.18 58.22 -9.11
CA ASP A 5 6.05 56.85 -9.63
C ASP A 5 7.22 56.00 -9.14
N SER A 6 6.94 54.87 -8.52
CA SER A 6 7.92 53.87 -8.11
C SER A 6 7.50 52.50 -8.65
N SER A 7 7.82 52.25 -9.92
CA SER A 7 7.76 50.92 -10.53
C SER A 7 9.00 50.13 -10.11
N ALA A 8 8.81 49.12 -9.26
CA ALA A 8 9.86 48.19 -8.85
C ALA A 8 9.94 47.02 -9.85
N GLU A 9 10.91 47.09 -10.76
CA GLU A 9 11.26 46.05 -11.71
C GLU A 9 11.93 44.87 -10.95
N ARG A 10 11.21 43.75 -10.78
CA ARG A 10 11.77 42.50 -10.23
C ARG A 10 12.48 41.74 -11.35
N ARG A 11 13.82 41.71 -11.32
CA ARG A 11 14.63 40.78 -12.13
C ARG A 11 14.81 39.46 -11.38
N TYR A 12 14.38 38.36 -11.99
CA TYR A 12 14.71 37.01 -11.55
C TYR A 12 16.04 36.61 -12.19
N TYR A 13 17.03 36.23 -11.38
CA TYR A 13 18.24 35.59 -11.88
C TYR A 13 18.00 34.09 -11.93
N LEU A 14 17.97 33.53 -13.14
CA LEU A 14 18.01 32.08 -13.34
C LEU A 14 19.43 31.62 -13.07
N LEU A 15 19.60 30.68 -12.13
CA LEU A 15 20.87 29.99 -11.91
C LEU A 15 21.30 29.32 -13.20
N THR A 16 22.53 29.57 -13.61
CA THR A 16 23.11 28.89 -14.76
C THR A 16 23.35 27.42 -14.44
N GLU A 17 23.33 26.56 -15.46
CA GLU A 17 23.55 25.12 -15.29
C GLU A 17 24.91 24.82 -14.62
N SER A 18 25.91 25.69 -14.81
CA SER A 18 27.20 25.64 -14.12
C SER A 18 27.10 25.92 -12.62
N GLU A 19 26.25 26.86 -12.20
CA GLU A 19 26.05 27.18 -10.78
C GLU A 19 25.25 26.08 -10.08
N ALA A 20 24.26 25.50 -10.76
CA ALA A 20 23.53 24.34 -10.26
C ALA A 20 24.45 23.12 -10.06
N LYS A 21 25.35 22.84 -11.01
CA LYS A 21 26.35 21.75 -10.91
C LYS A 21 27.37 22.00 -9.80
N LEU A 22 27.79 23.25 -9.59
CA LEU A 22 28.72 23.60 -8.51
C LEU A 22 28.09 23.43 -7.13
N ILE A 23 26.81 23.82 -6.97
CA ILE A 23 26.07 23.62 -5.73
C ILE A 23 25.90 22.13 -5.43
N ASP A 24 25.61 21.30 -6.43
CA ASP A 24 25.43 19.86 -6.25
C ASP A 24 26.76 19.13 -5.93
N ALA A 25 27.87 19.57 -6.55
CA ALA A 25 29.21 19.08 -6.23
C ALA A 25 29.63 19.45 -4.79
N THR A 26 29.41 20.70 -4.38
CA THR A 26 29.75 21.19 -3.03
C THR A 26 28.89 20.50 -1.95
N ARG A 27 27.64 20.13 -2.28
CA ARG A 27 26.74 19.39 -1.39
C ARG A 27 27.17 17.93 -1.23
N LYS A 28 27.66 17.28 -2.30
CA LYS A 28 28.22 15.93 -2.24
C LYS A 28 29.53 15.87 -1.44
N GLU A 29 30.37 16.89 -1.58
CA GLU A 29 31.64 17.01 -0.84
C GLU A 29 31.40 17.23 0.67
N LYS A 30 30.44 18.09 1.05
CA LYS A 30 30.10 18.31 2.47
C LYS A 30 29.38 17.15 3.16
N LEU A 31 28.71 16.27 2.41
CA LEU A 31 28.03 15.08 2.96
C LEU A 31 28.97 13.88 3.14
N GLN A 32 30.21 13.96 2.66
CA GLN A 32 31.22 12.90 2.81
C GLN A 32 32.05 13.01 4.09
N ASP A 33 32.12 14.19 4.72
CA ASP A 33 33.11 14.45 5.78
C ASP A 33 32.61 14.34 7.23
N GLU A 34 31.30 14.25 7.51
CA GLU A 34 30.83 14.42 8.91
C GLU A 34 30.33 13.17 9.66
N TYR A 35 30.05 12.03 9.03
CA TYR A 35 29.75 10.79 9.76
C TYR A 35 30.22 9.57 8.97
N PRO A 36 30.98 8.62 9.57
CA PRO A 36 31.25 7.35 8.91
C PRO A 36 29.91 6.64 8.72
N ARG A 37 29.41 6.60 7.47
CA ARG A 37 28.22 5.82 7.14
C ARG A 37 28.58 4.37 7.40
N HIS A 38 28.00 3.79 8.45
CA HIS A 38 28.12 2.36 8.66
C HIS A 38 27.32 1.69 7.54
N ALA A 39 27.97 0.79 6.80
CA ALA A 39 27.32 -0.02 5.78
C ALA A 39 27.25 -1.46 6.29
N LEU A 40 26.05 -2.04 6.26
CA LEU A 40 25.86 -3.47 6.43
C LEU A 40 26.06 -4.16 5.08
N SER A 41 26.65 -5.35 5.09
CA SER A 41 26.89 -6.14 3.89
C SER A 41 26.16 -7.47 4.05
N LEU A 42 25.18 -7.72 3.18
CA LEU A 42 24.35 -8.92 3.17
C LEU A 42 24.70 -9.75 1.95
N VAL A 43 25.09 -11.01 2.15
CA VAL A 43 25.32 -11.97 1.06
C VAL A 43 24.18 -12.97 1.03
N ALA A 44 23.53 -13.13 -0.10
CA ALA A 44 22.38 -14.02 -0.26
C ALA A 44 22.76 -15.26 -1.08
N TRP A 45 22.28 -16.44 -0.66
CA TRP A 45 22.52 -17.72 -1.33
C TRP A 45 21.24 -18.54 -1.41
N PHE A 46 21.01 -19.24 -2.52
CA PHE A 46 19.89 -20.17 -2.68
C PHE A 46 20.29 -21.38 -3.52
N GLY A 47 20.05 -22.59 -3.00
CA GLY A 47 20.36 -23.85 -3.72
C GLY A 47 21.82 -23.98 -4.16
N GLY A 48 22.77 -23.43 -3.38
CA GLY A 48 24.20 -23.40 -3.73
C GLY A 48 24.60 -22.34 -4.76
N ARG A 49 23.66 -21.52 -5.24
CA ARG A 49 23.93 -20.35 -6.09
C ARG A 49 24.08 -19.08 -5.25
N ASP A 50 25.09 -18.28 -5.57
CA ASP A 50 25.28 -16.93 -5.04
C ASP A 50 24.27 -15.97 -5.70
N LEU A 51 23.44 -15.30 -4.91
CA LEU A 51 22.47 -14.29 -5.35
C LEU A 51 23.05 -12.85 -5.28
N GLY A 52 24.28 -12.71 -4.81
CA GLY A 52 25.02 -11.46 -4.79
C GLY A 52 25.25 -10.88 -3.40
N LEU A 53 26.16 -9.89 -3.37
CA LEU A 53 26.45 -9.05 -2.22
C LEU A 53 25.64 -7.76 -2.30
N HIS A 54 24.87 -7.46 -1.26
CA HIS A 54 24.07 -6.26 -1.11
C HIS A 54 24.65 -5.36 -0.02
N HIS A 55 24.82 -4.08 -0.32
CA HIS A 55 25.24 -3.08 0.65
C HIS A 55 24.03 -2.30 1.15
N ILE A 56 23.84 -2.30 2.47
CA ILE A 56 22.70 -1.70 3.15
C ILE A 56 23.21 -0.49 3.92
N ASP A 57 22.71 0.70 3.59
CA ASP A 57 23.00 1.92 4.34
C ASP A 57 22.31 1.83 5.71
N THR A 58 23.10 1.94 6.80
CA THR A 58 22.53 1.88 8.15
C THR A 58 21.63 3.06 8.51
N GLY A 59 21.68 4.15 7.74
CA GLY A 59 20.72 5.25 7.87
C GLY A 59 19.29 4.86 7.50
N ASN A 60 19.11 3.81 6.67
CA ASN A 60 17.81 3.40 6.11
C ASN A 60 17.64 1.87 6.11
N VAL A 61 18.12 1.16 7.14
CA VAL A 61 18.22 -0.31 7.18
C VAL A 61 16.95 -1.03 6.74
N ILE A 62 15.77 -0.61 7.22
CA ILE A 62 14.51 -1.29 6.94
C ILE A 62 14.14 -1.18 5.45
N THR A 63 14.22 0.02 4.89
CA THR A 63 13.88 0.26 3.48
C THR A 63 14.84 -0.47 2.55
N GLU A 64 16.15 -0.42 2.85
CA GLU A 64 17.17 -1.12 2.07
C GLU A 64 17.03 -2.65 2.18
N LEU A 65 16.69 -3.21 3.36
CA LEU A 65 16.43 -4.64 3.52
C LEU A 65 15.20 -5.11 2.73
N VAL A 66 14.13 -4.32 2.71
CA VAL A 66 12.93 -4.61 1.91
C VAL A 66 13.30 -4.63 0.42
N GLN A 67 14.08 -3.66 -0.05
CA GLN A 67 14.55 -3.61 -1.43
C GLN A 67 15.41 -4.85 -1.78
N VAL A 68 16.34 -5.23 -0.90
CA VAL A 68 17.16 -6.44 -1.10
C VAL A 68 16.29 -7.70 -1.16
N GLY A 69 15.28 -7.82 -0.30
CA GLY A 69 14.32 -8.92 -0.34
C GLY A 69 13.54 -9.00 -1.65
N MET A 70 13.13 -7.85 -2.20
CA MET A 70 12.48 -7.76 -3.51
C MET A 70 13.42 -8.19 -4.64
N ASP A 71 14.67 -7.71 -4.62
CA ASP A 71 15.68 -8.06 -5.63
C ASP A 71 15.98 -9.57 -5.60
N ILE A 72 16.13 -10.16 -4.42
CA ILE A 72 16.32 -11.61 -4.23
C ILE A 72 15.13 -12.38 -4.79
N ARG A 73 13.89 -11.97 -4.45
CA ARG A 73 12.67 -12.61 -4.96
C ARG A 73 12.61 -12.56 -6.48
N GLU A 74 12.94 -11.41 -7.08
CA GLU A 74 12.95 -11.27 -8.54
C GLU A 74 14.01 -12.16 -9.20
N GLN A 75 15.21 -12.26 -8.60
CA GLN A 75 16.24 -13.18 -9.06
C GLN A 75 15.79 -14.64 -8.98
N LEU A 76 15.12 -15.04 -7.90
CA LEU A 76 14.60 -16.39 -7.71
C LEU A 76 13.52 -16.75 -8.73
N ILE A 77 12.59 -15.82 -9.02
CA ILE A 77 11.53 -16.03 -10.03
C ILE A 77 12.14 -16.19 -11.44
N ARG A 78 13.23 -15.50 -11.73
CA ARG A 78 13.93 -15.57 -13.02
C ARG A 78 14.81 -16.80 -13.16
N LEU A 79 15.01 -17.60 -12.10
CA LEU A 79 15.73 -18.84 -12.23
C LEU A 79 14.95 -19.78 -13.16
N PRO A 80 15.54 -20.27 -14.26
CA PRO A 80 14.89 -21.29 -15.06
C PRO A 80 14.64 -22.47 -14.14
N VAL A 81 13.36 -22.82 -13.97
CA VAL A 81 12.97 -24.05 -13.29
C VAL A 81 13.67 -25.15 -14.07
N HIS A 82 14.72 -25.74 -13.47
CA HIS A 82 15.34 -26.90 -14.05
C HIS A 82 14.26 -27.97 -14.10
N GLN A 83 13.78 -28.19 -15.32
CA GLN A 83 12.84 -29.23 -15.69
C GLN A 83 13.60 -30.54 -15.48
N GLU A 84 13.58 -31.04 -14.24
CA GLU A 84 14.03 -32.39 -13.96
C GLU A 84 13.04 -33.34 -14.63
N LEU A 85 13.59 -34.03 -15.63
CA LEU A 85 13.20 -35.25 -16.30
C LEU A 85 11.88 -35.88 -15.81
N ASP A 86 10.91 -35.80 -16.72
CA ASP A 86 10.03 -36.88 -17.16
C ASP A 86 10.35 -38.25 -16.54
N ASP A 87 9.48 -38.69 -15.62
CA ASP A 87 9.10 -40.10 -15.50
C ASP A 87 7.80 -40.20 -14.68
N GLY A 88 6.73 -40.63 -15.36
CA GLY A 88 5.74 -41.51 -14.73
C GLY A 88 4.43 -40.88 -14.27
N ALA A 89 3.41 -41.08 -15.10
CA ALA A 89 1.98 -40.99 -14.85
C ALA A 89 1.53 -41.20 -13.38
N SER A 90 0.74 -40.26 -12.85
CA SER A 90 -0.25 -40.58 -11.82
C SER A 90 -1.44 -39.63 -11.88
N ASP A 91 -2.59 -40.23 -12.18
CA ASP A 91 -3.95 -39.74 -12.00
C ASP A 91 -4.17 -39.40 -10.51
N SER A 92 -4.63 -38.18 -10.17
CA SER A 92 -5.08 -37.84 -8.82
C SER A 92 -5.96 -36.59 -8.81
N GLU A 93 -7.26 -36.86 -8.75
CA GLU A 93 -8.27 -36.29 -7.86
C GLU A 93 -8.28 -34.78 -7.53
N LYS A 94 -9.46 -34.20 -7.81
CA LYS A 94 -9.92 -32.87 -7.40
C LYS A 94 -9.80 -32.69 -5.89
N LYS A 95 -9.09 -31.66 -5.46
CA LYS A 95 -9.04 -31.20 -4.07
C LYS A 95 -9.97 -30.02 -3.89
N ASP A 96 -10.74 -30.13 -2.83
CA ASP A 96 -11.77 -29.23 -2.33
C ASP A 96 -11.11 -27.96 -1.76
N ASP A 97 -11.53 -26.79 -2.25
CA ASP A 97 -11.05 -25.48 -1.79
C ASP A 97 -11.87 -25.06 -0.57
N SER A 98 -11.42 -25.45 0.62
CA SER A 98 -11.92 -24.88 1.87
C SER A 98 -11.20 -23.56 2.15
N GLU A 99 -11.95 -22.47 2.13
CA GLU A 99 -11.56 -21.14 2.61
C GLU A 99 -11.00 -21.24 4.05
N VAL A 100 -9.74 -20.82 4.21
CA VAL A 100 -9.10 -20.64 5.53
C VAL A 100 -9.16 -19.15 5.84
N ASP A 101 -9.89 -18.82 6.90
CA ASP A 101 -10.00 -17.49 7.50
C ASP A 101 -8.63 -17.14 8.14
N ASP A 102 -7.82 -16.33 7.45
CA ASP A 102 -6.51 -15.88 7.95
C ASP A 102 -6.68 -14.60 8.79
N GLU A 103 -7.20 -14.75 10.01
CA GLU A 103 -6.93 -13.78 11.07
C GLU A 103 -5.45 -13.88 11.46
N ILE A 104 -4.65 -12.87 11.12
CA ILE A 104 -3.26 -12.78 11.57
C ILE A 104 -3.27 -12.18 12.98
N PRO A 105 -2.95 -12.95 14.04
CA PRO A 105 -2.88 -12.40 15.40
C PRO A 105 -1.71 -11.41 15.52
N ASP A 106 -1.96 -10.26 16.16
CA ASP A 106 -0.99 -9.19 16.48
C ASP A 106 0.08 -9.61 17.52
N GLU A 107 0.22 -10.90 17.78
CA GLU A 107 1.25 -11.39 18.69
C GLU A 107 2.61 -11.44 17.98
N PRO A 108 3.69 -10.94 18.61
CA PRO A 108 5.02 -11.04 18.04
C PRO A 108 5.36 -12.51 17.80
N ILE A 109 5.52 -12.88 16.52
CA ILE A 109 5.82 -14.26 16.09
C ILE A 109 7.08 -14.74 16.84
N SER A 110 6.94 -15.87 17.54
CA SER A 110 8.06 -16.46 18.25
C SER A 110 9.10 -17.01 17.26
N TRP A 111 10.38 -17.07 17.65
CA TRP A 111 11.41 -17.64 16.79
C TRP A 111 11.14 -19.10 16.42
N ASP A 112 10.50 -19.86 17.31
CA ASP A 112 10.12 -21.24 17.02
C ASP A 112 9.05 -21.32 15.92
N ASP A 113 8.11 -20.37 15.89
CA ASP A 113 7.11 -20.25 14.82
C ASP A 113 7.74 -19.83 13.50
N VAL A 114 8.69 -18.88 13.51
CA VAL A 114 9.49 -18.54 12.32
C VAL A 114 10.20 -19.78 11.79
N LYS A 115 10.86 -20.54 12.67
CA LYS A 115 11.61 -21.73 12.30
C LYS A 115 10.73 -22.84 11.73
N LYS A 116 9.50 -22.99 12.26
CA LYS A 116 8.58 -24.04 11.85
C LYS A 116 7.79 -23.70 10.59
N ASN A 117 7.35 -22.44 10.46
CA ASN A 117 6.37 -22.05 9.46
C ASN A 117 6.97 -21.22 8.32
N ILE A 118 8.07 -20.50 8.56
CA ILE A 118 8.66 -19.58 7.59
C ILE A 118 9.94 -20.17 6.97
N ILE A 119 10.80 -20.79 7.77
CA ILE A 119 12.07 -21.35 7.29
C ILE A 119 11.82 -22.72 6.66
N PRO A 120 12.11 -22.91 5.35
CA PRO A 120 11.93 -24.21 4.72
C PRO A 120 12.81 -25.28 5.38
N PRO A 121 12.33 -26.53 5.51
CA PRO A 121 13.09 -27.63 6.11
C PRO A 121 14.41 -27.95 5.36
N SER A 122 14.58 -27.46 4.13
CA SER A 122 15.82 -27.55 3.36
C SER A 122 16.93 -26.61 3.85
N VAL A 123 16.64 -25.64 4.72
CA VAL A 123 17.64 -24.72 5.27
C VAL A 123 18.40 -25.40 6.41
N GLN A 124 19.69 -25.69 6.17
CA GLN A 124 20.52 -26.41 7.14
C GLN A 124 21.05 -25.52 8.28
N GLN A 125 21.31 -24.23 8.00
CA GLN A 125 21.90 -23.31 8.97
C GLN A 125 21.53 -21.85 8.65
N VAL A 126 21.17 -21.09 9.68
CA VAL A 126 21.01 -19.63 9.63
C VAL A 126 22.22 -19.01 10.32
N THR A 127 22.85 -18.00 9.70
CA THR A 127 24.05 -17.34 10.25
C THR A 127 23.86 -15.83 10.32
N PHE A 128 24.09 -15.23 11.48
CA PHE A 128 24.16 -13.79 11.69
C PHE A 128 25.61 -13.32 11.67
N THR A 129 25.94 -12.35 10.81
CA THR A 129 27.30 -11.80 10.74
C THR A 129 27.34 -10.44 11.42
N ILE A 130 28.19 -10.29 12.43
CA ILE A 130 28.37 -9.04 13.19
C ILE A 130 29.76 -8.48 12.90
N ASN A 131 29.80 -7.20 12.50
CA ASN A 131 31.03 -6.50 12.08
C ASN A 131 31.95 -6.10 13.25
N GLU A 132 31.40 -6.01 14.46
CA GLU A 132 32.15 -5.74 15.68
C GLU A 132 32.25 -7.01 16.52
N SER A 133 33.35 -7.18 17.26
CA SER A 133 33.47 -8.32 18.19
C SER A 133 32.38 -8.19 19.26
N PRO A 134 31.31 -8.99 19.23
CA PRO A 134 30.24 -8.87 20.20
C PRO A 134 30.78 -9.20 21.59
N THR A 135 30.26 -8.51 22.59
CA THR A 135 30.52 -8.86 23.97
C THR A 135 29.97 -10.26 24.24
N ALA A 136 30.58 -10.99 25.19
CA ALA A 136 30.10 -12.31 25.58
C ALA A 136 28.63 -12.30 26.01
N GLU A 137 28.17 -11.20 26.60
CA GLU A 137 26.77 -10.96 26.99
C GLU A 137 25.84 -10.90 25.77
N LEU A 138 26.24 -10.21 24.71
CA LEU A 138 25.47 -10.12 23.48
C LEU A 138 25.35 -11.48 22.79
N CYS A 139 26.46 -12.22 22.69
CA CYS A 139 26.43 -13.60 22.17
C CYS A 139 25.49 -14.51 22.98
N LYS A 140 25.43 -14.33 24.29
CA LYS A 140 24.54 -15.09 25.17
C LYS A 140 23.06 -14.73 24.90
N ASP A 141 22.72 -13.45 24.85
CA ASP A 141 21.35 -12.99 24.55
C ASP A 141 20.88 -13.46 23.15
N PHE A 142 21.75 -13.40 22.13
CA PHE A 142 21.42 -13.93 20.81
C PHE A 142 21.20 -15.44 20.81
N ASN A 143 22.01 -16.21 21.53
CA ASN A 143 21.82 -17.67 21.63
C ASN A 143 20.54 -18.04 22.41
N GLU A 144 20.15 -17.23 23.40
CA GLU A 144 18.91 -17.42 24.16
C GLU A 144 17.68 -17.09 23.31
N ARG A 145 17.72 -16.01 22.52
CA ARG A 145 16.60 -15.57 21.68
C ARG A 145 16.44 -16.35 20.38
N PHE A 146 17.55 -16.82 19.80
CA PHE A 146 17.58 -17.46 18.48
C PHE A 146 18.33 -18.79 18.52
N PRO A 147 17.78 -19.81 19.22
CA PRO A 147 18.42 -21.10 19.34
C PRO A 147 18.68 -21.75 17.97
N GLY A 148 19.96 -22.10 17.74
CA GLY A 148 20.43 -22.75 16.51
C GLY A 148 20.93 -21.81 15.41
N VAL A 149 20.86 -20.49 15.61
CA VAL A 149 21.48 -19.51 14.71
C VAL A 149 22.98 -19.39 15.01
N ARG A 150 23.82 -19.50 13.98
CA ARG A 150 25.27 -19.34 14.12
C ARG A 150 25.62 -17.85 14.09
N ILE A 151 26.42 -17.38 15.04
CA ILE A 151 26.95 -16.00 14.98
C ILE A 151 28.37 -16.08 14.39
N GLN A 152 28.61 -15.33 13.32
CA GLN A 152 29.91 -15.23 12.65
C GLN A 152 30.48 -13.81 12.80
N HIS A 153 31.78 -13.71 13.06
CA HIS A 153 32.47 -12.43 13.10
C HIS A 153 33.19 -12.21 11.77
N SER A 154 32.90 -11.08 11.12
CA SER A 154 33.69 -10.63 9.98
C SER A 154 34.94 -9.95 10.53
N SER A 155 36.04 -10.70 10.67
CA SER A 155 37.35 -10.05 10.89
C SER A 155 37.65 -9.18 9.65
N PRO A 156 37.91 -7.87 9.80
CA PRO A 156 38.29 -7.04 8.67
C PRO A 156 39.56 -7.64 8.05
N LYS A 157 39.46 -8.10 6.79
CA LYS A 157 40.62 -8.56 6.03
C LYS A 157 41.59 -7.39 5.90
N CYS A 158 42.67 -7.44 6.68
CA CYS A 158 43.79 -6.51 6.58
C CYS A 158 44.45 -6.69 5.21
N SER A 159 44.10 -5.84 4.24
CA SER A 159 44.80 -5.73 2.98
C SER A 159 46.15 -5.05 3.20
N SER A 160 47.17 -5.83 3.55
CA SER A 160 48.56 -5.42 3.45
C SER A 160 49.36 -6.51 2.74
N SER A 161 49.69 -6.26 1.46
CA SER A 161 50.82 -6.89 0.76
C SER A 161 50.87 -6.38 -0.69
N LEU A 162 51.46 -5.21 -0.87
CA LEU A 162 52.16 -4.83 -2.10
C LEU A 162 53.60 -4.51 -1.69
N GLU A 163 54.53 -5.46 -1.89
CA GLU A 163 55.88 -5.16 -2.37
C GLU A 163 56.69 -6.43 -2.76
N LYS A 164 56.93 -6.51 -4.08
CA LYS A 164 58.15 -6.90 -4.82
C LYS A 164 58.99 -8.15 -4.47
N ALA A 165 58.99 -9.05 -5.47
CA ALA A 165 60.12 -9.63 -6.21
C ALA A 165 61.21 -10.46 -5.48
N ALA A 166 61.17 -11.78 -5.72
CA ALA A 166 62.27 -12.54 -6.33
C ALA A 166 61.82 -13.99 -6.61
N ASN A 167 62.03 -14.45 -7.85
CA ASN A 167 62.15 -15.88 -8.20
C ASN A 167 63.32 -16.49 -7.38
N PRO A 168 63.36 -17.81 -7.06
CA PRO A 168 63.24 -18.84 -8.10
C PRO A 168 62.76 -20.26 -7.67
N VAL A 169 62.65 -21.13 -8.69
CA VAL A 169 62.84 -22.61 -8.71
C VAL A 169 61.72 -23.54 -8.16
N VAL A 170 61.00 -24.13 -9.13
CA VAL A 170 60.69 -25.56 -9.33
C VAL A 170 60.55 -26.47 -8.10
N GLN A 171 59.34 -27.02 -7.89
CA GLN A 171 59.15 -28.47 -7.85
C GLN A 171 57.69 -28.90 -8.10
N PHE A 172 57.57 -29.81 -9.06
CA PHE A 172 56.39 -30.54 -9.46
C PHE A 172 56.22 -31.74 -8.51
N THR A 173 55.05 -31.89 -7.88
CA THR A 173 54.59 -33.19 -7.38
C THR A 173 53.09 -33.30 -7.53
N GLU A 174 52.72 -34.28 -8.35
CA GLU A 174 51.38 -34.81 -8.64
C GLU A 174 50.91 -35.76 -7.49
N PRO A 175 49.73 -36.41 -7.57
CA PRO A 175 48.77 -36.48 -6.47
C PRO A 175 48.68 -37.88 -5.86
N GLN A 176 48.07 -37.99 -4.67
CA GLN A 176 47.45 -39.20 -4.10
C GLN A 176 46.78 -38.78 -2.78
N SER A 177 45.58 -39.22 -2.39
CA SER A 177 45.18 -40.62 -2.28
C SER A 177 43.66 -40.75 -2.12
N ARG A 178 43.13 -41.81 -2.74
CA ARG A 178 41.83 -42.45 -2.46
C ARG A 178 41.79 -43.02 -1.02
N GLN A 179 40.66 -42.89 -0.34
CA GLN A 179 40.10 -43.87 0.61
C GLN A 179 38.57 -43.71 0.49
N LYS A 180 37.79 -44.61 -0.12
CA LYS A 180 37.48 -46.03 0.12
C LYS A 180 36.64 -46.27 1.40
N VAL A 181 35.32 -46.33 1.17
CA VAL A 181 34.30 -47.27 1.68
C VAL A 181 34.18 -47.46 3.20
N ALA A 182 32.99 -47.11 3.72
CA ALA A 182 32.24 -47.95 4.65
C ALA A 182 30.74 -47.61 4.60
N GLU A 183 29.93 -48.61 4.26
CA GLU A 183 28.48 -48.72 4.40
C GLU A 183 28.23 -50.01 5.24
N PRO A 184 27.03 -50.31 5.75
CA PRO A 184 26.16 -49.65 6.73
C PRO A 184 26.09 -50.49 8.05
N PRO A 185 25.11 -50.23 8.94
CA PRO A 185 24.14 -51.33 9.13
C PRO A 185 22.67 -50.89 9.17
N ALA A 186 21.84 -51.85 8.76
CA ALA A 186 20.40 -51.82 8.60
C ALA A 186 19.61 -52.03 9.92
N ILE A 187 18.27 -52.08 9.74
CA ILE A 187 17.20 -52.73 10.56
C ILE A 187 16.29 -51.71 11.30
N PRO A 188 14.96 -51.92 11.48
CA PRO A 188 13.99 -52.82 10.82
C PRO A 188 12.72 -52.12 10.28
N THR A 189 12.12 -52.78 9.28
CA THR A 189 10.71 -52.68 8.88
C THR A 189 9.78 -53.14 10.01
N MET A 190 8.79 -52.33 10.39
CA MET A 190 7.63 -52.78 11.17
C MET A 190 6.39 -52.92 10.29
N THR A 191 5.93 -54.16 10.21
CA THR A 191 4.63 -54.60 9.71
C THR A 191 3.55 -54.26 10.74
N VAL A 192 2.48 -53.58 10.36
CA VAL A 192 1.25 -53.49 11.18
C VAL A 192 0.07 -54.06 10.41
N ARG A 193 -0.64 -54.92 11.13
CA ARG A 193 -1.69 -55.84 10.70
C ARG A 193 -3.00 -55.13 10.39
N GLN A 194 -3.64 -55.60 9.33
CA GLN A 194 -5.09 -55.55 9.14
C GLN A 194 -5.80 -56.35 10.25
N SER A 195 -6.83 -55.76 10.84
CA SER A 195 -7.88 -56.48 11.56
C SER A 195 -9.22 -56.12 10.94
N SER A 196 -9.91 -57.17 10.51
CA SER A 196 -11.22 -57.25 9.92
C SER A 196 -12.32 -57.50 10.97
N GLU A 197 -13.57 -57.30 10.51
CA GLU A 197 -14.86 -57.83 11.00
C GLU A 197 -15.73 -56.94 11.91
N PRO A 198 -17.08 -57.14 11.97
CA PRO A 198 -18.00 -57.72 10.97
C PRO A 198 -19.33 -56.95 10.76
N HIS A 199 -19.98 -57.29 9.64
CA HIS A 199 -21.42 -57.38 9.35
C HIS A 199 -22.46 -56.85 10.36
N SER A 200 -23.41 -56.06 9.84
CA SER A 200 -24.82 -56.32 10.11
C SER A 200 -25.74 -55.88 8.97
N SER A 201 -26.50 -56.85 8.47
CA SER A 201 -27.61 -56.77 7.50
C SER A 201 -28.89 -56.30 8.23
N VAL A 202 -29.85 -55.59 7.63
CA VAL A 202 -31.08 -56.06 6.92
C VAL A 202 -31.97 -54.78 6.93
N SER A 203 -32.57 -54.29 5.85
CA SER A 203 -33.90 -54.72 5.38
C SER A 203 -34.33 -54.00 4.10
N SER A 204 -34.75 -54.81 3.11
CA SER A 204 -35.64 -54.49 1.98
C SER A 204 -36.98 -53.93 2.49
N THR A 205 -37.78 -53.10 1.80
CA THR A 205 -38.53 -53.23 0.53
C THR A 205 -39.50 -52.00 0.46
N PRO A 206 -40.40 -51.77 -0.54
CA PRO A 206 -40.33 -51.81 -2.00
C PRO A 206 -40.68 -50.45 -2.69
N LEU A 207 -40.46 -50.40 -4.01
CA LEU A 207 -40.99 -49.41 -4.97
C LEU A 207 -42.52 -49.19 -4.87
N PRO A 208 -43.02 -48.06 -5.40
CA PRO A 208 -43.72 -48.18 -6.68
C PRO A 208 -43.42 -47.06 -7.71
N SER A 209 -43.31 -47.52 -8.96
CA SER A 209 -43.97 -47.00 -10.16
C SER A 209 -43.69 -45.57 -10.64
N SER A 210 -42.81 -45.52 -11.63
CA SER A 210 -42.97 -44.88 -12.95
C SER A 210 -44.17 -43.95 -13.15
N VAL A 211 -43.87 -42.65 -13.22
CA VAL A 211 -44.63 -41.68 -14.02
C VAL A 211 -43.63 -40.95 -14.91
N SER A 212 -43.66 -41.29 -16.20
CA SER A 212 -43.04 -40.53 -17.28
C SER A 212 -43.80 -39.20 -17.42
N GLN A 213 -43.21 -38.12 -16.93
CA GLN A 213 -43.56 -36.77 -17.37
C GLN A 213 -42.46 -36.28 -18.30
N SER A 214 -42.81 -36.20 -19.58
CA SER A 214 -42.12 -35.44 -20.61
C SER A 214 -41.99 -33.99 -20.17
N SER A 215 -40.80 -33.58 -19.74
CA SER A 215 -40.45 -32.17 -19.59
C SER A 215 -40.44 -31.51 -20.96
N PRO A 216 -41.16 -30.40 -21.17
CA PRO A 216 -40.98 -29.60 -22.37
C PRO A 216 -39.60 -28.96 -22.27
N GLU A 217 -38.75 -29.27 -23.23
CA GLU A 217 -37.52 -28.56 -23.54
C GLU A 217 -37.92 -27.13 -23.92
N VAL A 218 -38.00 -26.27 -22.91
CA VAL A 218 -38.14 -24.83 -23.09
C VAL A 218 -36.80 -24.35 -23.62
N GLU A 219 -36.75 -24.12 -24.92
CA GLU A 219 -35.78 -23.25 -25.55
C GLU A 219 -35.81 -21.90 -24.82
N ILE A 220 -34.94 -21.74 -23.83
CA ILE A 220 -34.65 -20.45 -23.20
C ILE A 220 -33.92 -19.66 -24.28
N ALA A 221 -34.70 -19.00 -25.12
CA ALA A 221 -34.23 -17.96 -26.01
C ALA A 221 -33.43 -16.98 -25.16
N LYS A 222 -32.13 -16.86 -25.43
CA LYS A 222 -31.27 -15.80 -24.92
C LYS A 222 -31.83 -14.47 -25.41
N GLN A 223 -32.83 -13.94 -24.72
CA GLN A 223 -33.34 -12.61 -24.99
C GLN A 223 -32.21 -11.62 -24.69
N PRO A 224 -31.91 -10.69 -25.62
CA PRO A 224 -30.94 -9.64 -25.37
C PRO A 224 -31.50 -8.71 -24.29
N LEU A 225 -31.14 -8.98 -23.04
CA LEU A 225 -31.67 -8.31 -21.84
C LEU A 225 -31.24 -6.84 -21.68
N ALA A 226 -30.48 -6.28 -22.62
CA ALA A 226 -29.75 -5.04 -22.40
C ALA A 226 -30.48 -3.76 -22.85
N ASP A 227 -31.54 -3.84 -23.67
CA ASP A 227 -32.05 -2.65 -24.37
C ASP A 227 -33.28 -1.97 -23.74
N SER A 228 -33.96 -2.58 -22.75
CA SER A 228 -35.25 -2.05 -22.25
C SER A 228 -35.18 -1.25 -20.95
N VAL A 229 -34.01 -0.95 -20.38
CA VAL A 229 -33.94 -0.08 -19.19
C VAL A 229 -34.24 1.36 -19.61
N THR A 230 -35.48 1.81 -19.35
CA THR A 230 -35.95 3.19 -19.56
C THR A 230 -35.56 4.06 -18.37
N VAL A 231 -35.62 5.39 -18.54
CA VAL A 231 -35.43 6.35 -17.44
C VAL A 231 -36.47 6.12 -16.32
N ASP A 232 -37.70 5.76 -16.68
CA ASP A 232 -38.75 5.42 -15.72
C ASP A 232 -38.38 4.20 -14.87
N SER A 233 -37.59 3.28 -15.42
CA SER A 233 -37.03 2.15 -14.67
C SER A 233 -36.15 2.62 -13.53
N ILE A 234 -35.33 3.66 -13.70
CA ILE A 234 -34.40 4.13 -12.66
C ILE A 234 -35.16 4.70 -11.47
N ALA A 235 -36.16 5.55 -11.73
CA ALA A 235 -36.98 6.11 -10.66
C ALA A 235 -37.79 5.02 -9.95
N SER A 236 -38.30 4.03 -10.69
CA SER A 236 -39.00 2.90 -10.10
C SER A 236 -38.07 2.02 -9.24
N THR A 237 -36.85 1.75 -9.70
CA THR A 237 -35.83 1.02 -8.93
C THR A 237 -35.45 1.79 -7.67
N ALA A 238 -35.21 3.09 -7.75
CA ALA A 238 -34.94 3.92 -6.58
C ALA A 238 -36.08 3.86 -5.54
N GLY A 239 -37.33 3.97 -6.01
CA GLY A 239 -38.51 3.84 -5.16
C GLY A 239 -38.61 2.47 -4.47
N SER A 240 -38.30 1.39 -5.20
CA SER A 240 -38.31 0.02 -4.63
C SER A 240 -37.22 -0.22 -3.58
N LEU A 241 -36.12 0.52 -3.65
CA LEU A 241 -35.01 0.45 -2.70
C LEU A 241 -35.21 1.38 -1.49
N GLY A 242 -36.22 2.26 -1.52
CA GLY A 242 -36.31 3.37 -0.57
C GLY A 242 -35.13 4.34 -0.68
N LEU A 243 -34.53 4.48 -1.87
CA LEU A 243 -33.41 5.38 -2.12
C LEU A 243 -33.94 6.78 -2.49
N THR A 244 -33.71 7.76 -1.63
CA THR A 244 -34.04 9.16 -1.90
C THR A 244 -33.03 9.77 -2.88
N LEU A 245 -33.50 10.22 -4.04
CA LEU A 245 -32.69 10.87 -5.08
C LEU A 245 -32.79 12.38 -4.97
N GLU A 246 -31.81 13.04 -4.34
CA GLU A 246 -31.82 14.50 -4.17
C GLU A 246 -31.71 15.25 -5.50
N SER A 247 -30.94 14.70 -6.45
CA SER A 247 -30.69 15.31 -7.76
C SER A 247 -31.22 14.46 -8.92
N ARG A 248 -32.53 14.16 -8.89
CA ARG A 248 -33.18 13.28 -9.89
C ARG A 248 -32.90 13.69 -11.34
N ASP A 249 -32.94 14.98 -11.65
CA ASP A 249 -32.70 15.50 -13.00
C ASP A 249 -31.25 15.30 -13.44
N THR A 250 -30.29 15.54 -12.55
CA THR A 250 -28.86 15.31 -12.80
C THR A 250 -28.59 13.83 -13.04
N ILE A 251 -29.13 12.94 -12.19
CA ILE A 251 -28.97 11.49 -12.32
C ILE A 251 -29.57 11.01 -13.65
N THR A 252 -30.77 11.48 -13.99
CA THR A 252 -31.46 11.16 -15.24
C THR A 252 -30.65 11.62 -16.45
N SER A 253 -30.07 12.83 -16.38
CA SER A 253 -29.21 13.39 -17.44
C SER A 253 -27.92 12.57 -17.60
N MET A 254 -27.25 12.24 -16.49
CA MET A 254 -26.03 11.41 -16.49
C MET A 254 -26.30 10.02 -17.09
N TYR A 255 -27.39 9.38 -16.69
CA TYR A 255 -27.77 8.08 -17.22
C TYR A 255 -28.12 8.14 -18.71
N SER A 256 -28.90 9.14 -19.12
CA SER A 256 -29.27 9.32 -20.54
C SER A 256 -28.03 9.54 -21.41
N GLN A 257 -27.10 10.37 -20.95
CA GLN A 257 -25.83 10.57 -21.65
C GLN A 257 -24.99 9.29 -21.73
N TRP A 258 -24.95 8.49 -20.66
CA TRP A 258 -24.28 7.19 -20.71
C TRP A 258 -24.96 6.22 -21.67
N LYS A 259 -26.30 6.17 -21.68
CA LYS A 259 -27.06 5.30 -22.59
C LYS A 259 -26.77 5.63 -24.06
N GLU A 260 -26.72 6.92 -24.38
CA GLU A 260 -26.47 7.40 -25.75
C GLU A 260 -25.00 7.31 -26.18
N ARG A 261 -24.07 7.71 -25.30
CA ARG A 261 -22.66 7.97 -25.66
C ARG A 261 -21.66 7.05 -24.97
N ARG A 262 -22.11 6.24 -24.00
CA ARG A 262 -21.28 5.42 -23.11
C ARG A 262 -20.26 6.24 -22.32
N THR A 263 -20.60 7.50 -22.02
CA THR A 263 -19.77 8.44 -21.25
C THR A 263 -20.58 9.05 -20.10
N ILE A 264 -19.91 9.28 -18.97
CA ILE A 264 -20.46 10.05 -17.84
C ILE A 264 -19.94 11.49 -17.95
N PRO A 265 -20.78 12.52 -17.73
CA PRO A 265 -20.32 13.90 -17.76
C PRO A 265 -19.24 14.12 -16.70
N THR A 266 -18.09 14.67 -17.08
CA THR A 266 -17.04 15.04 -16.11
C THR A 266 -17.44 16.32 -15.37
N PHE A 267 -17.18 16.40 -14.07
CA PHE A 267 -17.33 17.66 -13.32
C PHE A 267 -16.45 18.76 -13.94
N ARG A 268 -17.01 19.96 -14.03
CA ARG A 268 -16.31 21.15 -14.52
C ARG A 268 -16.54 22.31 -13.58
N ILE A 269 -15.44 22.86 -13.07
CA ILE A 269 -15.43 24.12 -12.33
C ILE A 269 -15.95 25.21 -13.26
N ASP A 270 -16.93 25.96 -12.78
CA ASP A 270 -17.40 27.15 -13.47
C ASP A 270 -16.58 28.33 -12.97
N LYS A 271 -15.74 28.88 -13.86
CA LYS A 271 -14.81 29.97 -13.53
C LYS A 271 -15.53 31.28 -13.22
N ASP A 272 -16.77 31.42 -13.67
CA ASP A 272 -17.57 32.63 -13.46
C ASP A 272 -18.33 32.60 -12.13
N LYS A 273 -18.30 31.47 -11.40
CA LYS A 273 -19.00 31.29 -10.12
C LYS A 273 -18.06 31.40 -8.92
N CYS A 274 -18.65 31.79 -7.79
CA CYS A 274 -17.97 31.80 -6.48
C CYS A 274 -17.46 30.39 -6.12
N PRO A 275 -16.26 30.25 -5.50
CA PRO A 275 -15.73 28.97 -5.05
C PRO A 275 -16.70 28.14 -4.20
N GLU A 276 -17.44 28.77 -3.29
CA GLU A 276 -18.45 28.10 -2.44
C GLU A 276 -19.53 27.41 -3.28
N SER A 277 -19.98 28.07 -4.37
CA SER A 277 -20.95 27.48 -5.29
C SER A 277 -20.36 26.32 -6.09
N ASN A 278 -19.05 26.33 -6.37
CA ASN A 278 -18.40 25.20 -7.03
C ASN A 278 -18.27 24.00 -6.09
N GLU A 279 -18.00 24.22 -4.80
CA GLU A 279 -17.96 23.16 -3.80
C GLU A 279 -19.34 22.50 -3.62
N GLU A 280 -20.41 23.28 -3.42
CA GLU A 280 -21.77 22.74 -3.32
C GLU A 280 -22.16 21.91 -4.57
N ARG A 281 -21.79 22.39 -5.76
CA ARG A 281 -22.02 21.67 -7.02
C ARG A 281 -21.20 20.39 -7.13
N LEU A 282 -19.97 20.40 -6.61
CA LEU A 282 -19.11 19.22 -6.57
C LEU A 282 -19.70 18.17 -5.64
N GLN A 283 -20.18 18.57 -4.47
CA GLN A 283 -20.82 17.65 -3.51
C GLN A 283 -22.12 17.06 -4.07
N ALA A 284 -22.98 17.89 -4.69
CA ALA A 284 -24.17 17.40 -5.39
C ALA A 284 -23.82 16.43 -6.54
N TYR A 285 -22.70 16.66 -7.23
CA TYR A 285 -22.21 15.78 -8.28
C TYR A 285 -21.68 14.45 -7.73
N TYR A 286 -20.94 14.44 -6.61
CA TYR A 286 -20.55 13.20 -5.93
C TYR A 286 -21.77 12.40 -5.48
N LEU A 287 -22.77 13.06 -4.89
CA LEU A 287 -24.01 12.40 -4.49
C LEU A 287 -24.73 11.76 -5.68
N ALA A 288 -24.84 12.47 -6.81
CA ALA A 288 -25.43 11.93 -8.03
C ALA A 288 -24.64 10.72 -8.59
N LEU A 289 -23.30 10.73 -8.49
CA LEU A 289 -22.47 9.58 -8.86
C LEU A 289 -22.75 8.36 -7.96
N VAL A 290 -22.80 8.56 -6.64
CA VAL A 290 -23.09 7.49 -5.67
C VAL A 290 -24.48 6.90 -5.90
N ASP A 291 -25.50 7.75 -6.01
CA ASP A 291 -26.88 7.31 -6.26
C ASP A 291 -27.00 6.51 -7.55
N LEU A 292 -26.40 7.00 -8.64
CA LEU A 292 -26.42 6.29 -9.92
C LEU A 292 -25.62 4.97 -9.86
N TYR A 293 -24.55 4.91 -9.05
CA TYR A 293 -23.77 3.68 -8.84
C TYR A 293 -24.58 2.63 -8.07
N ILE A 294 -25.32 3.04 -7.04
CA ILE A 294 -26.25 2.17 -6.29
C ILE A 294 -27.27 1.58 -7.26
N LEU A 295 -27.92 2.43 -8.07
CA LEU A 295 -28.94 2.00 -9.04
C LEU A 295 -28.36 1.07 -10.11
N ALA A 296 -27.14 1.36 -10.60
CA ALA A 296 -26.43 0.51 -11.54
C ALA A 296 -26.07 -0.86 -10.94
N THR A 297 -25.78 -0.93 -9.65
CA THR A 297 -25.50 -2.18 -8.92
C THR A 297 -26.74 -3.04 -8.83
N GLN A 298 -27.85 -2.45 -8.39
CA GLN A 298 -29.14 -3.15 -8.23
C GLN A 298 -29.72 -3.60 -9.57
N SER A 299 -29.44 -2.86 -10.65
CA SER A 299 -29.83 -3.23 -12.02
C SER A 299 -28.82 -4.13 -12.74
N ASN A 300 -27.75 -4.56 -12.07
CA ASN A 300 -26.65 -5.36 -12.63
C ASN A 300 -25.99 -4.77 -13.90
N LEU A 301 -25.89 -3.44 -13.99
CA LEU A 301 -25.27 -2.71 -15.11
C LEU A 301 -23.76 -2.53 -14.88
N LYS A 302 -22.97 -3.60 -15.07
CA LYS A 302 -21.53 -3.62 -14.77
C LYS A 302 -20.71 -2.58 -15.53
N ASP A 303 -21.02 -2.37 -16.81
CA ASP A 303 -20.33 -1.36 -17.63
C ASP A 303 -20.56 0.08 -17.11
N LEU A 304 -21.77 0.36 -16.60
CA LEU A 304 -22.10 1.65 -15.99
C LEU A 304 -21.38 1.81 -14.65
N GLN A 305 -21.39 0.77 -13.79
CA GLN A 305 -20.65 0.77 -12.52
C GLN A 305 -19.17 1.11 -12.76
N TYR A 306 -18.53 0.44 -13.72
CA TYR A 306 -17.12 0.69 -14.06
C TYR A 306 -16.88 2.15 -14.51
N LYS A 307 -17.72 2.69 -15.39
CA LYS A 307 -17.59 4.08 -15.86
C LYS A 307 -17.82 5.11 -14.75
N LEU A 308 -18.79 4.86 -13.86
CA LEU A 308 -19.06 5.72 -12.71
C LEU A 308 -17.88 5.71 -11.74
N LEU A 309 -17.34 4.53 -11.43
CA LEU A 309 -16.15 4.39 -10.58
C LEU A 309 -14.98 5.19 -11.13
N LEU A 310 -14.60 4.98 -12.39
CA LEU A 310 -13.50 5.73 -13.01
C LEU A 310 -13.73 7.24 -13.00
N THR A 311 -14.99 7.67 -13.17
CA THR A 311 -15.34 9.10 -13.15
C THR A 311 -15.23 9.67 -11.74
N PHE A 312 -15.66 8.91 -10.73
CA PHE A 312 -15.52 9.25 -9.32
C PHE A 312 -14.05 9.37 -8.93
N GLN A 313 -13.23 8.36 -9.27
CA GLN A 313 -11.79 8.38 -9.04
C GLN A 313 -11.14 9.60 -9.71
N ALA A 314 -11.43 9.86 -10.99
CA ALA A 314 -10.87 11.00 -11.71
C ALA A 314 -11.28 12.35 -11.11
N THR A 315 -12.50 12.44 -10.58
CA THR A 315 -13.02 13.67 -9.94
C THR A 315 -12.30 13.92 -8.61
N ASN A 316 -12.12 12.89 -7.76
CA ASN A 316 -11.33 13.00 -6.52
C ASN A 316 -9.93 13.57 -6.76
N TYR A 317 -9.25 13.13 -7.83
CA TYR A 317 -7.91 13.64 -8.14
C TYR A 317 -7.88 15.00 -8.81
N ALA A 318 -8.92 15.32 -9.57
CA ALA A 318 -9.02 16.63 -10.22
C ALA A 318 -9.36 17.73 -9.21
N GLN A 319 -10.10 17.40 -8.15
CA GLN A 319 -10.58 18.32 -7.12
C GLN A 319 -9.87 18.04 -5.78
N ARG A 320 -8.53 18.17 -5.78
CA ARG A 320 -7.72 17.84 -4.60
C ARG A 320 -8.12 18.69 -3.41
N GLY A 321 -8.27 18.07 -2.25
CA GLY A 321 -8.70 18.72 -1.01
C GLY A 321 -10.22 18.78 -0.85
N SER A 322 -11.00 18.62 -1.92
CA SER A 322 -12.46 18.53 -1.87
C SER A 322 -12.90 17.08 -1.94
N MET A 323 -12.87 16.43 -0.79
CA MET A 323 -13.40 15.08 -0.60
C MET A 323 -14.93 15.11 -0.61
N PRO A 324 -15.61 14.02 -1.00
CA PRO A 324 -17.05 13.90 -0.79
C PRO A 324 -17.44 14.17 0.66
N HIS A 325 -18.65 14.63 0.89
CA HIS A 325 -19.20 14.75 2.23
C HIS A 325 -19.40 13.37 2.88
N ILE A 326 -19.30 13.29 4.22
CA ILE A 326 -19.39 12.03 4.97
C ILE A 326 -20.76 11.38 4.74
N GLU A 327 -21.82 12.18 4.69
CA GLU A 327 -23.19 11.78 4.40
C GLU A 327 -23.30 11.07 3.04
N THR A 328 -22.59 11.59 2.03
CA THR A 328 -22.57 11.00 0.68
C THR A 328 -21.89 9.63 0.68
N VAL A 329 -20.79 9.47 1.41
CA VAL A 329 -20.10 8.18 1.47
C VAL A 329 -20.81 7.17 2.35
N VAL A 330 -21.36 7.57 3.50
CA VAL A 330 -22.14 6.70 4.38
C VAL A 330 -23.36 6.16 3.64
N LYS A 331 -24.00 6.97 2.79
CA LYS A 331 -25.06 6.50 1.88
C LYS A 331 -24.58 5.34 0.99
N ALA A 332 -23.36 5.37 0.47
CA ALA A 332 -22.83 4.23 -0.29
C ALA A 332 -22.77 2.95 0.56
N PHE A 333 -22.30 3.02 1.80
CA PHE A 333 -22.23 1.88 2.74
C PHE A 333 -23.59 1.39 3.24
N GLN A 334 -24.62 2.23 3.15
CA GLN A 334 -25.99 1.84 3.49
C GLN A 334 -26.58 0.89 2.44
N TYR A 335 -26.28 1.12 1.16
CA TYR A 335 -26.92 0.39 0.05
C TYR A 335 -26.00 -0.59 -0.69
N LEU A 336 -24.69 -0.54 -0.45
CA LEU A 336 -23.69 -1.38 -1.11
C LEU A 336 -22.92 -2.23 -0.10
N PRO A 337 -22.48 -3.44 -0.51
CA PRO A 337 -21.49 -4.20 0.23
C PRO A 337 -20.18 -3.42 0.43
N VAL A 338 -19.52 -3.64 1.56
CA VAL A 338 -18.24 -2.98 1.94
C VAL A 338 -17.12 -3.27 0.93
N ASP A 339 -17.13 -4.48 0.37
CA ASP A 339 -16.20 -4.96 -0.64
C ASP A 339 -16.53 -4.46 -2.07
N SER A 340 -17.63 -3.74 -2.25
CA SER A 340 -17.97 -3.17 -3.56
C SER A 340 -16.85 -2.22 -4.05
N PRO A 341 -16.57 -2.18 -5.36
CA PRO A 341 -15.52 -1.33 -5.92
C PRO A 341 -15.55 0.13 -5.47
N LEU A 342 -16.74 0.75 -5.43
CA LEU A 342 -16.92 2.12 -4.98
C LEU A 342 -16.61 2.26 -3.48
N CYS A 343 -17.16 1.39 -2.63
CA CYS A 343 -16.88 1.42 -1.19
C CYS A 343 -15.39 1.23 -0.91
N ARG A 344 -14.73 0.24 -1.53
CA ARG A 344 -13.28 0.03 -1.39
C ARG A 344 -12.49 1.26 -1.80
N TRP A 345 -12.87 1.92 -2.90
CA TRP A 345 -12.21 3.15 -3.33
C TRP A 345 -12.37 4.29 -2.33
N VAL A 346 -13.58 4.47 -1.81
CA VAL A 346 -13.87 5.44 -0.76
C VAL A 346 -13.03 5.16 0.48
N LEU A 347 -12.97 3.90 0.94
CA LEU A 347 -12.13 3.53 2.09
C LEU A 347 -10.66 3.88 1.86
N ILE A 348 -10.11 3.52 0.70
CA ILE A 348 -8.72 3.86 0.33
C ILE A 348 -8.53 5.39 0.38
N THR A 349 -9.43 6.14 -0.27
CA THR A 349 -9.27 7.61 -0.37
C THR A 349 -9.34 8.28 1.01
N TYR A 350 -10.29 7.91 1.86
CA TYR A 350 -10.38 8.48 3.21
C TYR A 350 -9.29 7.97 4.15
N ALA A 351 -8.83 6.73 3.98
CA ALA A 351 -7.72 6.22 4.77
C ALA A 351 -6.46 7.09 4.62
N PHE A 352 -6.20 7.60 3.42
CA PHE A 352 -4.99 8.39 3.13
C PHE A 352 -5.19 9.92 3.14
N LEU A 353 -6.37 10.41 2.73
CA LEU A 353 -6.57 11.86 2.51
C LEU A 353 -7.40 12.55 3.59
N TRP A 354 -8.17 11.80 4.38
CA TRP A 354 -9.03 12.40 5.39
C TRP A 354 -8.24 12.72 6.66
N ALA A 355 -8.01 14.01 6.91
CA ALA A 355 -7.31 14.44 8.10
C ALA A 355 -8.25 14.36 9.33
N THR A 356 -8.14 13.28 10.10
CA THR A 356 -9.05 13.02 11.23
C THR A 356 -8.87 13.95 12.43
N HIS A 357 -7.87 14.85 12.40
CA HIS A 357 -7.62 15.78 13.49
C HIS A 357 -8.70 16.86 13.65
N ASP A 358 -9.44 17.17 12.58
CA ASP A 358 -10.50 18.18 12.59
C ASP A 358 -11.89 17.59 12.85
N GLY A 359 -12.06 16.28 12.72
CA GLY A 359 -13.36 15.60 12.80
C GLY A 359 -13.86 15.30 14.22
N GLY A 360 -13.02 15.52 15.24
CA GLY A 360 -13.38 15.27 16.63
C GLY A 360 -13.42 13.78 16.99
N THR A 361 -14.04 13.49 18.13
CA THR A 361 -14.30 12.12 18.60
C THR A 361 -15.44 11.48 17.82
N TYR A 362 -15.57 10.15 17.86
CA TYR A 362 -16.71 9.44 17.27
C TYR A 362 -18.07 9.98 17.77
N ALA A 363 -18.15 10.37 19.04
CA ALA A 363 -19.37 10.95 19.60
C ALA A 363 -19.72 12.30 18.95
N GLU A 364 -18.72 13.17 18.77
CA GLU A 364 -18.89 14.48 18.09
C GLU A 364 -19.27 14.29 16.62
N LEU A 365 -18.64 13.33 15.93
CA LEU A 365 -18.99 13.00 14.56
C LEU A 365 -20.45 12.53 14.45
N ARG A 366 -20.91 11.70 15.39
CA ARG A 366 -22.30 11.21 15.42
C ARG A 366 -23.29 12.33 15.76
N GLU A 367 -22.96 13.21 16.71
CA GLU A 367 -23.79 14.36 17.08
C GLU A 367 -23.91 15.36 15.92
N ASN A 368 -22.84 15.56 15.14
CA ASN A 368 -22.90 16.41 13.96
C ASN A 368 -23.70 15.80 12.80
N ASN A 369 -24.07 14.52 12.89
CA ASN A 369 -24.70 13.76 11.81
C ASN A 369 -25.79 12.82 12.34
N GLU A 370 -26.71 13.33 13.17
CA GLU A 370 -27.74 12.53 13.85
C GLU A 370 -28.65 11.74 12.88
N ASP A 371 -28.83 12.25 11.67
CA ASP A 371 -29.70 11.64 10.65
C ASP A 371 -29.02 10.50 9.87
N MET A 372 -27.73 10.23 10.09
CA MET A 372 -27.02 9.17 9.39
C MET A 372 -27.30 7.78 9.96
N ASP A 373 -27.35 6.79 9.07
CA ASP A 373 -27.43 5.38 9.46
C ASP A 373 -26.18 4.96 10.26
N THR A 374 -26.39 4.62 11.53
CA THR A 374 -25.30 4.33 12.48
C THR A 374 -24.51 3.08 12.08
N GLU A 375 -25.16 2.08 11.49
CA GLU A 375 -24.50 0.84 11.07
C GLU A 375 -23.60 1.09 9.85
N ALA A 376 -24.09 1.82 8.85
CA ALA A 376 -23.34 2.22 7.67
C ALA A 376 -22.13 3.10 8.04
N LEU A 377 -22.32 4.06 8.96
CA LEU A 377 -21.22 4.87 9.49
C LEU A 377 -20.17 4.00 10.20
N ALA A 378 -20.59 3.02 11.01
CA ALA A 378 -19.66 2.10 11.66
C ALA A 378 -18.87 1.25 10.65
N LYS A 379 -19.53 0.71 9.61
CA LYS A 379 -18.87 -0.03 8.52
C LYS A 379 -17.81 0.82 7.81
N PHE A 380 -18.16 2.07 7.50
CA PHE A 380 -17.27 3.03 6.86
C PHE A 380 -16.02 3.32 7.73
N LEU A 381 -16.22 3.66 9.00
CA LEU A 381 -15.11 4.00 9.90
C LEU A 381 -14.23 2.78 10.22
N HIS A 382 -14.83 1.60 10.40
CA HIS A 382 -14.11 0.35 10.57
C HIS A 382 -13.26 0.05 9.33
N GLY A 383 -13.82 0.21 8.12
CA GLY A 383 -13.08 0.02 6.87
C GLY A 383 -11.89 0.98 6.73
N ILE A 384 -12.05 2.23 7.17
CA ILE A 384 -10.93 3.20 7.20
C ILE A 384 -9.86 2.73 8.18
N ALA A 385 -10.24 2.36 9.39
CA ALA A 385 -9.32 1.90 10.42
C ALA A 385 -8.55 0.66 9.98
N TYR A 386 -9.22 -0.29 9.31
CA TYR A 386 -8.60 -1.49 8.76
C TYR A 386 -7.51 -1.19 7.72
N ILE A 387 -7.72 -0.18 6.85
CA ILE A 387 -6.73 0.21 5.84
C ILE A 387 -5.59 1.02 6.46
N ARG A 388 -5.87 1.81 7.50
CA ARG A 388 -4.87 2.64 8.18
C ARG A 388 -4.00 1.78 9.09
N CYS A 389 -2.79 1.50 8.65
CA CYS A 389 -1.69 1.13 9.54
C CYS A 389 -1.13 2.39 10.23
N GLU A 390 -0.69 2.29 11.50
CA GLU A 390 0.03 3.37 12.21
C GLU A 390 1.24 3.90 11.43
N PHE A 391 1.79 3.07 10.54
CA PHE A 391 2.90 3.37 9.66
C PHE A 391 2.48 3.43 8.19
N THR A 392 1.30 3.97 7.86
CA THR A 392 0.99 4.24 6.45
C THR A 392 1.39 5.67 6.09
N PRO A 393 2.67 5.95 5.77
CA PRO A 393 3.02 7.17 5.08
C PRO A 393 2.41 7.07 3.67
N GLY A 394 1.63 8.06 3.29
CA GLY A 394 0.94 7.98 2.02
C GLY A 394 -0.07 9.10 1.91
N HIS A 395 0.35 10.23 1.34
CA HIS A 395 -0.59 11.21 0.82
C HIS A 395 -1.23 10.65 -0.46
N ASP A 396 -1.66 11.52 -1.37
CA ASP A 396 -2.27 11.17 -2.67
C ASP A 396 -1.56 10.07 -3.48
N ILE A 397 -0.26 9.86 -3.25
CA ILE A 397 0.55 8.82 -3.89
C ILE A 397 0.00 7.43 -3.63
N ALA A 398 -0.27 7.12 -2.36
CA ALA A 398 -0.66 5.80 -1.94
C ALA A 398 -2.03 5.46 -2.53
N VAL A 399 -2.93 6.45 -2.57
CA VAL A 399 -4.21 6.34 -3.25
C VAL A 399 -4.00 6.01 -4.75
N LEU A 400 -2.97 6.56 -5.42
CA LEU A 400 -2.79 6.37 -6.86
C LEU A 400 -2.17 5.02 -7.19
N ASP A 401 -1.29 4.53 -6.33
CA ASP A 401 -0.73 3.20 -6.48
C ASP A 401 -1.80 2.12 -6.35
N ARG A 402 -2.83 2.40 -5.55
CA ARG A 402 -4.02 1.55 -5.38
C ARG A 402 -5.17 1.84 -6.36
N TRP A 403 -4.96 2.69 -7.37
CA TRP A 403 -6.00 3.08 -8.34
C TRP A 403 -6.71 1.87 -8.94
N CYS A 404 -5.95 0.86 -9.35
CA CYS A 404 -6.46 -0.32 -10.04
C CYS A 404 -6.91 -1.45 -9.09
N GLU A 405 -6.77 -1.32 -7.77
CA GLU A 405 -7.11 -2.40 -6.82
C GLU A 405 -8.62 -2.65 -6.71
N VAL A 406 -9.41 -1.67 -7.12
CA VAL A 406 -10.87 -1.69 -6.94
C VAL A 406 -11.62 -2.11 -8.20
N HIS A 407 -10.92 -2.33 -9.32
CA HIS A 407 -11.56 -2.72 -10.56
C HIS A 407 -10.68 -3.63 -11.40
N GLU A 408 -11.31 -4.55 -12.11
CA GLU A 408 -10.63 -5.46 -13.01
C GLU A 408 -10.68 -4.94 -14.45
N HIS A 409 -9.65 -5.27 -15.21
CA HIS A 409 -9.59 -5.02 -16.63
C HIS A 409 -8.95 -6.20 -17.32
N LYS A 410 -9.49 -6.56 -18.48
CA LYS A 410 -8.89 -7.56 -19.35
C LYS A 410 -7.60 -6.97 -19.94
N VAL A 411 -6.51 -7.71 -19.89
CA VAL A 411 -5.22 -7.27 -20.44
C VAL A 411 -5.37 -6.92 -21.93
N GLY A 412 -4.92 -5.74 -22.32
CA GLY A 412 -5.00 -5.18 -23.66
C GLY A 412 -6.37 -4.57 -24.01
N SER A 413 -7.31 -4.50 -23.07
CA SER A 413 -8.63 -3.93 -23.33
C SER A 413 -8.59 -2.40 -23.41
N LYS A 414 -9.60 -1.81 -24.08
CA LYS A 414 -9.75 -0.35 -24.12
C LYS A 414 -9.93 0.23 -22.72
N GLU A 415 -10.58 -0.51 -21.82
CA GLU A 415 -10.76 -0.14 -20.42
C GLU A 415 -9.42 -0.06 -19.68
N GLU A 416 -8.53 -1.05 -19.88
CA GLU A 416 -7.18 -1.03 -19.30
C GLU A 416 -6.39 0.17 -19.80
N GLN A 417 -6.46 0.45 -21.11
CA GLN A 417 -5.77 1.58 -21.72
C GLN A 417 -6.28 2.92 -21.14
N MET A 418 -7.59 3.12 -21.08
CA MET A 418 -8.19 4.31 -20.47
C MET A 418 -7.80 4.47 -18.99
N CYS A 419 -7.80 3.38 -18.25
CA CYS A 419 -7.38 3.38 -16.85
C CYS A 419 -5.91 3.79 -16.71
N LYS A 420 -5.02 3.22 -17.53
CA LYS A 420 -3.60 3.56 -17.54
C LYS A 420 -3.37 5.03 -17.92
N GLU A 421 -4.07 5.53 -18.93
CA GLU A 421 -3.98 6.94 -19.36
C GLU A 421 -4.40 7.90 -18.23
N ASN A 422 -5.54 7.63 -17.57
CA ASN A 422 -5.99 8.42 -16.42
C ASN A 422 -4.99 8.34 -15.26
N ARG A 423 -4.53 7.14 -14.90
CA ARG A 423 -3.54 6.95 -13.83
C ARG A 423 -2.24 7.70 -14.14
N MET A 424 -1.73 7.62 -15.37
CA MET A 424 -0.49 8.30 -15.78
C MET A 424 -0.64 9.82 -15.78
N LYS A 425 -1.78 10.35 -16.24
CA LYS A 425 -2.10 11.78 -16.17
C LYS A 425 -2.02 12.30 -14.73
N HIS A 426 -2.57 11.54 -13.78
CA HIS A 426 -2.50 11.90 -12.36
C HIS A 426 -1.13 11.63 -11.73
N LYS A 427 -0.40 10.59 -12.17
CA LYS A 427 0.95 10.26 -11.66
C LYS A 427 1.95 11.38 -11.89
N ALA A 428 1.99 11.93 -13.11
CA ALA A 428 2.89 13.03 -13.43
C ALA A 428 2.59 14.26 -12.55
N PHE A 429 1.31 14.54 -12.34
CA PHE A 429 0.88 15.63 -11.48
C PHE A 429 1.22 15.38 -9.99
N LEU A 430 1.12 14.14 -9.52
CA LEU A 430 1.55 13.76 -8.16
C LEU A 430 3.05 13.90 -7.96
N GLU A 431 3.88 13.42 -8.88
CA GLU A 431 5.32 13.60 -8.77
C GLU A 431 5.73 15.08 -8.71
N LYS A 432 5.03 15.96 -9.44
CA LYS A 432 5.19 17.41 -9.33
C LYS A 432 4.81 17.91 -7.93
N ALA A 433 3.65 17.49 -7.41
CA ALA A 433 3.17 17.90 -6.09
C ALA A 433 4.07 17.39 -4.94
N LYS A 434 4.48 16.12 -4.96
CA LYS A 434 5.42 15.53 -3.97
C LYS A 434 6.75 16.27 -3.92
N ARG A 435 7.26 16.70 -5.08
CA ARG A 435 8.52 17.46 -5.13
C ARG A 435 8.34 18.82 -4.47
N ALA A 436 7.23 19.48 -4.75
CA ALA A 436 6.93 20.78 -4.16
C ALA A 436 6.70 20.69 -2.64
N GLU A 437 5.97 19.67 -2.17
CA GLU A 437 5.78 19.43 -0.73
C GLU A 437 7.12 19.18 -0.02
N ARG A 438 7.98 18.31 -0.57
CA ARG A 438 9.34 18.11 -0.05
C ARG A 438 10.17 19.38 -0.06
N ASP A 439 10.05 20.20 -1.10
CA ASP A 439 10.76 21.48 -1.18
C ASP A 439 10.26 22.46 -0.11
N ASP A 440 8.96 22.47 0.18
CA ASP A 440 8.36 23.27 1.25
C ASP A 440 8.75 22.76 2.65
N GLU A 441 8.76 21.45 2.89
CA GLU A 441 9.27 20.83 4.13
C GLU A 441 10.74 21.19 4.36
N ILE A 442 11.58 21.06 3.32
CA ILE A 442 13.00 21.44 3.38
C ILE A 442 13.13 22.93 3.69
N LYS A 443 12.28 23.77 3.12
CA LYS A 443 12.28 25.22 3.35
C LYS A 443 11.85 25.57 4.78
N GLU A 444 10.83 24.92 5.34
CA GLU A 444 10.42 25.09 6.73
C GLU A 444 11.49 24.58 7.70
N ALA A 445 12.07 23.41 7.46
CA ALA A 445 13.19 22.89 8.25
C ALA A 445 14.38 23.87 8.25
N ARG A 446 14.72 24.45 7.09
CA ARG A 446 15.75 25.48 6.98
C ARG A 446 15.42 26.74 7.76
N LYS A 447 14.16 27.19 7.77
CA LYS A 447 13.72 28.34 8.59
C LYS A 447 13.87 28.05 10.08
N LEU A 448 13.50 26.85 10.53
CA LEU A 448 13.63 26.45 11.94
C LEU A 448 15.09 26.39 12.40
N LEU A 449 15.98 25.82 11.57
CA LEU A 449 17.42 25.81 11.85
C LEU A 449 17.99 27.22 11.95
N LYS A 450 17.63 28.10 11.00
CA LYS A 450 18.06 29.50 11.03
C LYS A 450 17.54 30.25 12.26
N ALA A 451 16.29 30.02 12.65
CA ALA A 451 15.71 30.61 13.86
C ALA A 451 16.42 30.13 15.14
N GLU A 452 16.88 28.88 15.19
CA GLU A 452 17.65 28.35 16.31
C GLU A 452 19.09 28.88 16.34
N GLU A 453 19.72 29.10 15.18
CA GLU A 453 21.04 29.75 15.07
C GLU A 453 21.02 31.21 15.51
N GLU A 454 19.97 31.96 15.14
CA GLU A 454 19.77 33.36 15.54
C GLU A 454 19.35 33.50 17.01
N ARG A 455 18.98 32.40 17.67
CA ARG A 455 18.59 32.40 19.07
C ARG A 455 19.80 32.85 19.89
N PRO A 456 19.75 34.03 20.54
CA PRO A 456 20.91 34.59 21.23
C PRO A 456 21.39 33.53 22.21
N LYS A 457 22.67 33.13 22.11
CA LYS A 457 23.32 32.25 23.09
C LYS A 457 23.14 32.95 24.43
N ARG A 458 22.10 32.58 25.17
CA ARG A 458 21.82 33.12 26.50
C ARG A 458 23.06 32.76 27.29
N GLY A 459 23.94 33.75 27.46
CA GLY A 459 25.20 33.57 28.12
C GLY A 459 24.89 32.84 29.40
N LYS A 460 25.49 31.66 29.55
CA LYS A 460 25.38 30.80 30.71
C LYS A 460 26.06 31.57 31.85
N LYS A 461 25.43 32.65 32.32
CA LYS A 461 25.79 33.34 33.54
C LYS A 461 25.61 32.26 34.58
N ARG A 462 26.75 31.72 35.04
CA ARG A 462 26.86 30.89 36.23
C ARG A 462 26.31 31.74 37.39
N GLY A 463 25.00 31.77 37.52
CA GLY A 463 24.31 32.24 38.70
C GLY A 463 24.60 31.22 39.78
N THR A 464 25.31 31.66 40.80
CA THR A 464 25.43 31.01 42.10
C THR A 464 24.08 30.41 42.51
N PRO A 465 24.06 29.18 43.08
CA PRO A 465 22.82 28.49 43.43
C PRO A 465 22.11 29.30 44.52
N ASN A 466 21.09 30.05 44.12
CA ASN A 466 20.23 30.75 45.05
C ASN A 466 19.01 29.88 45.34
N LYS A 467 18.71 29.76 46.64
CA LYS A 467 17.69 28.94 47.29
C LYS A 467 16.41 28.77 46.44
N ILE A 468 16.02 27.51 46.30
CA ILE A 468 14.74 27.04 45.76
C ILE A 468 13.62 27.65 46.63
N THR A 469 12.89 28.60 46.06
CA THR A 469 11.56 28.97 46.55
C THR A 469 10.56 28.36 45.58
N GLN A 470 9.73 27.44 46.08
CA GLN A 470 8.61 26.86 45.35
C GLN A 470 7.60 27.97 45.05
N THR A 471 7.43 28.30 43.77
CA THR A 471 6.32 29.13 43.30
C THR A 471 5.63 28.45 42.13
N ALA A 472 4.30 28.54 42.19
CA ALA A 472 3.30 27.79 41.43
C ALA A 472 3.48 27.84 39.90
N GLU A 473 3.07 26.73 39.27
CA GLU A 473 3.08 26.52 37.83
C GLU A 473 2.22 27.55 37.08
N PRO A 474 2.73 28.16 35.99
CA PRO A 474 1.90 28.97 35.10
C PRO A 474 1.15 28.08 34.09
N PRO A 475 -0.04 28.52 33.63
CA PRO A 475 -0.89 27.73 32.75
C PRO A 475 -0.27 27.57 31.35
N VAL A 476 -0.22 26.31 30.89
CA VAL A 476 0.21 25.91 29.55
C VAL A 476 -0.79 26.43 28.51
N LYS A 477 -0.45 27.54 27.84
CA LYS A 477 -1.17 27.98 26.64
C LYS A 477 -0.72 27.11 25.45
N ARG A 478 -1.51 26.09 25.12
CA ARG A 478 -1.41 25.37 23.84
C ARG A 478 -1.61 26.34 22.69
N ARG A 479 -0.58 26.50 21.86
CA ARG A 479 -0.60 27.35 20.67
C ARG A 479 -1.28 26.57 19.54
N ARG A 480 -2.52 26.92 19.20
CA ARG A 480 -3.20 26.47 17.98
C ARG A 480 -2.59 27.24 16.80
N SER A 481 -1.86 26.55 15.93
CA SER A 481 -1.50 27.06 14.60
C SER A 481 -2.32 26.28 13.57
N SER A 482 -3.50 26.79 13.25
CA SER A 482 -4.27 26.38 12.06
C SER A 482 -3.81 27.27 10.91
N GLU A 483 -2.76 26.87 10.22
CA GLU A 483 -2.35 27.50 8.96
C GLU A 483 -3.06 26.73 7.85
N LYS A 484 -4.15 27.30 7.32
CA LYS A 484 -4.82 26.77 6.13
C LYS A 484 -3.82 26.81 4.99
N LEU A 485 -3.41 25.63 4.50
CA LEU A 485 -2.69 25.50 3.24
C LEU A 485 -3.59 26.05 2.12
N ASP A 486 -3.22 27.21 1.58
CA ASP A 486 -3.91 27.86 0.47
C ASP A 486 -3.52 27.17 -0.85
N TRP A 487 -4.30 26.16 -1.22
CA TRP A 487 -4.12 25.36 -2.43
C TRP A 487 -4.52 26.09 -3.73
N SER A 488 -5.21 27.23 -3.63
CA SER A 488 -5.68 28.06 -4.76
C SER A 488 -4.54 28.58 -5.65
N ARG A 489 -3.29 28.51 -5.17
CA ARG A 489 -2.12 29.02 -5.88
C ARG A 489 -1.67 28.12 -7.06
N TRP A 490 -2.20 26.92 -7.18
CA TRP A 490 -1.75 25.92 -8.17
C TRP A 490 -2.62 25.85 -9.44
N GLU A 491 -3.75 26.53 -9.52
CA GLU A 491 -4.70 26.45 -10.65
C GLU A 491 -4.37 27.34 -11.86
N ASN A 492 -3.18 27.96 -11.91
CA ASN A 492 -2.78 28.90 -12.97
C ASN A 492 -1.69 28.38 -13.94
N ASP A 493 -1.38 27.09 -13.92
CA ASP A 493 -0.59 26.38 -14.95
C ASP A 493 -1.49 25.39 -15.71
#